data_AF-A0A7S2DBN7-F1
#
_entry.id   AF-A0A7S2DBN7-F1
#
_cell.length_a   1.000
_cell.length_b   1.000
_cell.length_c   1.000
_cell.angle_alpha   90.00
_cell.angle_beta   90.00
_cell.angle_gamma   90.00
#
_symmetry.space_group_name_H-M   'P 1'
#
loop_
_entity.id
_entity.type
_entity.pdbx_description
1 polymer ?
#
loop_
_entity_poly.entity_id
_entity_poly.type
_entity_poly.pdbx_seq_one_letter_code
_entity_poly.pdbx_strand_id
1 'polypeptide(L)'
;GRAVDLAAELPQPPLPSAVESSVAELEGLGALDKQEQLTPLGKLLTRLPIDPRLGKLIVLGSCFGAIDPALTIAAGVASRSPFLSPSDVRDEADASKKKFAGVTQSDYL
;
A
#
# COMPACT_ATOMS: atom_id res chain seq x y z
N GLY A 1 4.25 17.23 -17.61
CA GLY A 1 5.26 16.29 -17.06
C GLY A 1 5.29 15.09 -17.98
N ARG A 2 6.41 14.36 -18.05
CA ARG A 2 6.61 13.32 -19.08
C ARG A 2 5.53 12.24 -19.01
N ALA A 3 5.13 11.85 -17.80
CA ALA A 3 4.05 10.91 -17.55
C ALA A 3 2.67 11.44 -17.99
N VAL A 4 2.40 12.74 -17.81
CA VAL A 4 1.15 13.39 -18.25
C VAL A 4 1.05 13.37 -19.76
N ASP A 5 2.15 13.73 -20.44
CA ASP A 5 2.22 13.79 -21.90
C ASP A 5 1.99 12.39 -22.50
N LEU A 6 2.62 11.35 -21.93
CA LEU A 6 2.43 9.96 -22.34
C LEU A 6 1.01 9.43 -22.07
N ALA A 7 0.43 9.76 -20.91
CA ALA A 7 -0.91 9.30 -20.55
C ALA A 7 -1.99 9.92 -21.46
N ALA A 8 -1.74 11.10 -22.03
CA ALA A 8 -2.65 11.76 -22.97
C ALA A 8 -2.78 11.02 -24.31
N GLU A 9 -1.82 10.16 -24.67
CA GLU A 9 -1.84 9.35 -25.90
C GLU A 9 -2.69 8.08 -25.77
N LEU A 10 -3.18 7.74 -24.58
CA LEU A 10 -4.02 6.56 -24.36
C LEU A 10 -5.38 6.69 -25.04
N PRO A 11 -6.03 5.58 -25.47
CA PRO A 11 -7.36 5.62 -26.10
C PRO A 11 -8.43 6.30 -25.26
N GLN A 12 -8.30 6.24 -23.94
CA GLN A 12 -9.13 6.96 -22.97
C GLN A 12 -8.18 7.60 -21.95
N PRO A 13 -7.73 8.84 -22.20
CA PRO A 13 -6.74 9.46 -21.35
C PRO A 13 -7.37 9.80 -19.98
N PRO A 14 -6.63 9.57 -18.87
CA PRO A 14 -7.07 10.03 -17.55
C PRO A 14 -7.02 11.56 -17.47
N LEU A 15 -7.64 12.12 -16.42
CA LEU A 15 -7.49 13.54 -16.11
C LEU A 15 -6.01 13.86 -15.84
N PRO A 16 -5.43 14.92 -16.44
CA PRO A 16 -4.03 15.29 -16.21
C PRO A 16 -3.69 15.45 -14.72
N SER A 17 -4.60 16.06 -13.95
CA SER A 17 -4.44 16.25 -12.50
C SER A 17 -4.35 14.93 -11.73
N ALA A 18 -4.99 13.86 -12.20
CA ALA A 18 -4.90 12.54 -11.58
C ALA A 18 -3.52 11.90 -11.83
N VAL A 19 -2.95 12.11 -13.02
CA VAL A 19 -1.59 11.65 -13.36
C VAL A 19 -0.56 12.42 -12.55
N GLU A 20 -0.68 13.76 -12.49
CA GLU A 20 0.20 14.61 -11.66
C GLU A 20 0.16 14.22 -10.19
N SER A 21 -1.04 13.95 -9.65
CA SER A 21 -1.21 13.49 -8.27
C SER A 21 -0.52 12.14 -8.04
N SER A 22 -0.63 11.22 -8.99
CA SER A 22 0.01 9.90 -8.91
C SER A 22 1.54 10.00 -8.99
N VAL A 23 2.07 10.89 -9.84
CA VAL A 23 3.52 11.18 -9.91
C VAL A 23 4.00 11.75 -8.59
N ALA A 24 3.30 12.74 -8.02
CA ALA A 24 3.65 13.33 -6.73
C ALA A 24 3.62 12.30 -5.59
N GLU A 25 2.65 11.38 -5.60
CA GLU A 25 2.60 10.28 -4.64
C GLU A 25 3.79 9.32 -4.77
N LEU A 26 4.15 8.92 -6.00
CA LEU A 26 5.29 8.05 -6.26
C LEU A 26 6.63 8.71 -5.92
N GLU A 27 6.76 10.01 -6.14
CA GLU A 27 7.89 10.81 -5.63
C GLU A 27 7.93 10.83 -4.09
N GLY A 28 6.77 11.03 -3.44
CA GLY A 28 6.65 11.00 -1.98
C GLY A 28 7.00 9.62 -1.39
N LEU A 29 6.71 8.54 -2.12
CA LEU A 29 7.14 7.20 -1.77
C LEU A 29 8.65 6.96 -2.02
N GLY A 30 9.31 7.84 -2.75
CA GLY A 30 10.70 7.66 -3.19
C GLY A 30 10.85 6.62 -4.29
N ALA A 31 9.76 6.27 -4.99
CA ALA A 31 9.78 5.37 -6.15
C ALA A 31 10.26 6.11 -7.41
N LEU A 32 9.93 7.39 -7.52
CA LEU A 32 10.39 8.31 -8.56
C LEU A 32 11.27 9.42 -7.97
N ASP A 33 12.19 9.94 -8.79
CA ASP A 33 12.86 11.21 -8.53
C ASP A 33 12.11 12.39 -9.17
N LYS A 34 12.64 13.61 -8.97
CA LYS A 34 12.06 14.87 -9.49
C LYS A 34 12.09 14.99 -11.01
N GLN A 35 12.80 14.09 -11.68
CA GLN A 35 12.86 13.98 -13.14
C GLN A 35 11.95 12.85 -13.64
N GLU A 36 11.02 12.36 -12.80
CA GLU A 36 10.12 11.25 -13.09
C GLU A 36 10.87 9.96 -13.48
N GLN A 37 12.09 9.74 -12.95
CA GLN A 37 12.87 8.52 -13.18
C GLN A 37 12.77 7.54 -12.02
N LEU A 38 12.82 6.25 -12.33
CA LEU A 38 12.80 5.20 -11.31
C LEU A 38 14.07 5.24 -10.44
N THR A 39 13.88 5.37 -9.14
CA THR A 39 14.93 5.19 -8.13
C THR A 39 15.27 3.69 -7.97
N PRO A 40 16.35 3.33 -7.25
CA PRO A 40 16.61 1.93 -6.91
C PRO A 40 15.44 1.26 -6.18
N LEU A 41 14.76 1.98 -5.28
CA LEU A 41 13.53 1.50 -4.63
C LEU A 41 12.42 1.30 -5.67
N GLY A 42 12.19 2.29 -6.54
CA GLY A 42 11.19 2.19 -7.61
C GLY A 42 11.38 0.95 -8.49
N LYS A 43 12.62 0.63 -8.86
CA LYS A 43 12.96 -0.58 -9.64
C LYS A 43 12.64 -1.89 -8.92
N LEU A 44 12.66 -1.91 -7.59
CA LEU A 44 12.20 -3.07 -6.82
C LEU A 44 10.67 -3.13 -6.80
N LEU A 45 10.01 -1.99 -6.59
CA LEU A 45 8.55 -1.91 -6.54
C LEU A 45 7.89 -2.32 -7.85
N THR A 46 8.48 -1.99 -9.01
CA THR A 46 7.94 -2.41 -10.32
C THR A 46 7.91 -3.93 -10.53
N ARG A 47 8.64 -4.71 -9.73
CA ARG A 47 8.66 -6.18 -9.79
C ARG A 47 7.59 -6.83 -8.91
N LEU A 48 6.87 -6.05 -8.11
CA LEU A 48 5.85 -6.55 -7.19
C LEU A 48 4.46 -6.20 -7.74
N PRO A 49 3.57 -7.18 -7.97
CA PRO A 49 2.23 -6.95 -8.50
C PRO A 49 1.25 -6.50 -7.40
N ILE A 50 1.62 -5.49 -6.62
CA ILE A 50 0.84 -4.95 -5.49
C ILE A 50 0.95 -3.42 -5.45
N ASP A 51 0.13 -2.78 -4.62
CA ASP A 51 0.24 -1.32 -4.38
C ASP A 51 1.68 -0.96 -3.93
N PRO A 52 2.30 0.08 -4.51
CA PRO A 52 3.69 0.44 -4.23
C PRO A 52 3.95 0.77 -2.75
N ARG A 53 2.95 1.20 -1.98
CA ARG A 53 3.07 1.41 -0.54
C ARG A 53 3.30 0.10 0.21
N LEU A 54 2.55 -0.95 -0.15
CA LEU A 54 2.71 -2.28 0.42
C LEU A 54 4.02 -2.92 -0.04
N GLY A 55 4.40 -2.71 -1.30
CA GLY A 55 5.72 -3.11 -1.79
C GLY A 55 6.85 -2.48 -0.97
N LYS A 56 6.74 -1.19 -0.65
CA LYS A 56 7.72 -0.48 0.18
C LYS A 56 7.75 -1.03 1.61
N LEU A 57 6.59 -1.32 2.21
CA LEU A 57 6.50 -1.97 3.52
C LEU A 57 7.26 -3.30 3.54
N ILE A 58 7.04 -4.15 2.54
CA ILE A 58 7.69 -5.48 2.43
C ILE A 58 9.21 -5.33 2.25
N VAL A 59 9.65 -4.42 1.36
CA VAL A 59 11.09 -4.16 1.14
C VAL A 59 11.74 -3.69 2.44
N LEU A 60 11.13 -2.75 3.17
CA LEU A 60 11.67 -2.27 4.44
C LEU A 60 11.63 -3.36 5.53
N GLY A 61 10.56 -4.15 5.60
CA GLY A 61 10.45 -5.28 6.51
C GLY A 61 11.59 -6.30 6.29
N SER A 62 11.94 -6.56 5.04
CA SER A 62 13.12 -7.39 4.71
C SER A 62 14.42 -6.76 5.17
N CYS A 63 14.61 -5.45 5.01
CA CYS A 63 15.83 -4.76 5.43
C CYS A 63 16.00 -4.72 6.96
N PHE A 64 14.89 -4.63 7.71
CA PHE A 64 14.90 -4.53 9.18
C PHE A 64 14.71 -5.87 9.89
N GLY A 65 14.65 -6.99 9.17
CA GLY A 65 14.44 -8.32 9.75
C GLY A 65 13.02 -8.57 10.28
N ALA A 66 12.05 -7.75 9.87
CA ALA A 66 10.64 -7.81 10.26
C ALA A 66 9.74 -8.20 9.07
N ILE A 67 10.21 -9.13 8.23
CA ILE A 67 9.51 -9.52 7.00
C ILE A 67 8.18 -10.24 7.26
N ASP A 68 8.15 -11.11 8.28
CA ASP A 68 6.96 -11.90 8.63
C ASP A 68 5.76 -11.03 9.04
N PRO A 69 5.89 -10.09 9.99
CA PRO A 69 4.80 -9.15 10.27
C PRO A 69 4.51 -8.23 9.08
N ALA A 70 5.52 -7.78 8.33
CA ALA A 70 5.29 -6.93 7.15
C ALA A 70 4.43 -7.62 6.08
N LEU A 71 4.67 -8.91 5.81
CA LEU A 71 3.87 -9.72 4.90
C LEU A 71 2.45 -9.94 5.42
N THR A 72 2.31 -10.23 6.72
CA THR A 72 1.00 -10.40 7.37
C THR A 72 0.16 -9.12 7.26
N ILE A 73 0.75 -7.97 7.56
CA ILE A 73 0.08 -6.67 7.43
C ILE A 73 -0.28 -6.40 5.97
N ALA A 74 0.65 -6.59 5.04
CA ALA A 74 0.41 -6.36 3.62
C ALA A 74 -0.73 -7.24 3.08
N ALA A 75 -0.78 -8.51 3.47
CA ALA A 75 -1.86 -9.43 3.12
C ALA A 75 -3.20 -8.99 3.72
N GLY A 76 -3.21 -8.57 4.99
CA GLY A 76 -4.42 -8.07 5.67
C GLY A 76 -4.98 -6.79 5.05
N VAL A 77 -4.13 -5.89 4.57
CA VAL A 77 -4.55 -4.66 3.87
C VAL A 77 -5.02 -4.96 2.44
N ALA A 78 -4.33 -5.86 1.72
CA ALA A 78 -4.64 -6.18 0.34
C ALA A 78 -5.89 -7.08 0.17
N SER A 79 -6.38 -7.67 1.25
CA SER A 79 -7.50 -8.60 1.24
C SER A 79 -8.60 -8.18 2.23
N ARG A 80 -9.70 -8.92 2.25
CA ARG A 80 -10.80 -8.68 3.20
C ARG A 80 -10.32 -9.03 4.62
N SER A 81 -10.71 -8.21 5.59
CA SER A 81 -10.51 -8.49 7.02
C SER A 81 -10.92 -9.93 7.36
N PRO A 82 -10.08 -10.69 8.09
CA PRO A 82 -10.42 -12.05 8.53
C PRO A 82 -11.45 -12.04 9.68
N PHE A 83 -11.64 -10.90 10.35
CA PHE A 83 -12.64 -10.76 11.40
C PHE A 83 -14.05 -10.65 10.80
N LEU A 84 -14.94 -11.54 11.25
CA LEU A 84 -16.36 -11.49 10.95
C LEU A 84 -17.10 -10.68 12.00
N SER A 85 -18.08 -9.89 11.59
CA SER A 85 -18.94 -9.12 12.51
C SER A 85 -20.40 -9.13 12.02
N PRO A 86 -21.12 -10.26 12.21
CA PRO A 86 -22.56 -10.34 11.95
C PRO A 86 -23.34 -9.39 12.86
N SER A 87 -24.47 -8.85 12.38
CA SER A 87 -25.29 -7.88 13.13
C SER A 87 -25.71 -8.38 14.51
N ASP A 88 -26.04 -9.66 14.61
CA ASP A 88 -26.68 -10.24 15.79
C ASP A 88 -25.69 -10.47 16.95
N VAL A 89 -24.39 -10.49 16.65
CA VAL A 89 -23.29 -10.75 17.61
C VAL A 89 -22.17 -9.71 17.46
N ARG A 90 -22.51 -8.50 16.99
CA ARG A 90 -21.53 -7.45 16.66
C ARG A 90 -20.68 -7.04 17.86
N ASP A 91 -21.30 -6.82 19.01
CA ASP A 91 -20.60 -6.38 20.23
C ASP A 91 -19.59 -7.44 20.72
N GLU A 92 -19.95 -8.71 20.61
CA GLU A 92 -19.09 -9.84 20.97
C GLU A 92 -17.91 -9.96 20.00
N ALA A 93 -18.17 -9.85 18.69
CA ALA A 93 -17.13 -9.85 17.66
C ALA A 93 -16.13 -8.70 17.86
N ASP A 94 -16.63 -7.49 18.16
CA ASP A 94 -15.81 -6.32 18.42
C ASP A 94 -14.98 -6.48 19.71
N ALA A 95 -15.55 -7.09 20.76
CA ALA A 95 -14.82 -7.41 21.98
C ALA A 95 -13.72 -8.46 21.73
N SER A 96 -13.99 -9.49 20.93
CA SER A 96 -12.99 -10.48 20.52
C SER A 96 -11.86 -9.87 19.69
N LYS A 97 -12.18 -8.99 18.74
CA LYS A 97 -11.17 -8.27 17.96
C LYS A 97 -10.29 -7.39 18.84
N LYS A 98 -10.87 -6.65 19.80
CA LYS A 98 -10.10 -5.85 20.77
C LYS A 98 -9.21 -6.71 21.66
N LYS A 99 -9.70 -7.87 22.10
CA LYS A 99 -8.90 -8.82 22.88
C LYS A 99 -7.72 -9.38 22.06
N PHE A 100 -7.93 -9.63 20.76
CA PHE A 100 -6.88 -10.09 19.85
C PHE A 100 -5.74 -9.05 19.71
N ALA A 101 -6.06 -7.77 19.59
CA ALA A 101 -5.07 -6.68 19.55
C ALA A 101 -4.23 -6.59 20.84
N GLY A 102 -4.72 -7.13 21.96
CA GLY A 102 -3.98 -7.14 23.22
C GLY A 102 -3.64 -5.73 23.71
N VAL A 103 -2.34 -5.43 23.80
CA VAL A 103 -1.84 -4.09 24.20
C VAL A 103 -1.50 -3.21 23.01
N THR A 104 -1.58 -3.73 21.78
CA THR A 104 -1.31 -2.94 20.59
C THR A 104 -2.47 -1.95 20.40
N GLN A 105 -2.15 -0.73 19.99
CA GLN A 105 -3.14 0.27 19.57
C GLN A 105 -3.22 0.29 18.04
N SER A 106 -3.06 -0.88 17.41
CA SER A 106 -2.93 -1.05 15.96
C SER A 106 -3.92 -2.12 15.48
N ASP A 107 -4.73 -1.81 14.46
CA ASP A 107 -5.59 -2.81 13.83
C ASP A 107 -4.81 -3.90 13.06
N TYR A 108 -3.51 -3.69 12.84
CA TYR A 108 -2.64 -4.57 12.05
C TYR A 108 -1.66 -5.41 12.88
N LEU A 109 -1.58 -5.21 14.19
CA LEU A 109 -0.66 -5.92 15.10
C LEU A 109 -1.39 -6.53 16.29
#